data_AF-A0A809PVL3-F1
#
_entry.id   AF-A0A809PVL3-F1
#
_cell.length_a   1.000
_cell.length_b   1.000
_cell.length_c   1.000
_cell.angle_alpha   90.00
_cell.angle_beta   90.00
_cell.angle_gamma   90.00
#
_symmetry.space_group_name_H-M   'P 1'
#
loop_
_entity.id
_entity.type
_entity.pdbx_description
1 polymer ?
#
loop_
_entity_poly.entity_id
_entity_poly.type
_entity_poly.pdbx_seq_one_letter_code
_entity_poly.pdbx_strand_id
1 'polypeptide(L)'
;MNKVLRFSRNELTFEKFLELTLKNLSDYFSELNPGKSFENFKIEILDKVWVTDNPELEDPYEILCTLLSSDDREKIAKHPMGPMVVSCAYLVRAIEAHRADKLNYAWSYMVDSRYWCGVALASRGIDSAYHKTKVETRKETAKSGADARAKKFEPLVQEAYRLTRALKPATKGWRSRNHAVQTIKQQVLDFSAEKSADVKPLSEKQIEKTLHEWLKNMPDANELFPAKVN
;
A
#
# COMPACT_ATOMS: atom_id res chain seq x y z
N MET A 1 -4.30 -18.06 -5.41
CA MET A 1 -5.46 -18.44 -4.55
C MET A 1 -5.05 -19.66 -3.75
N ASN A 2 -4.82 -19.53 -2.44
CA ASN A 2 -4.58 -20.68 -1.58
C ASN A 2 -5.88 -21.49 -1.49
N LYS A 3 -5.87 -22.75 -1.94
CA LYS A 3 -6.99 -23.67 -1.72
C LYS A 3 -7.16 -23.83 -0.21
N VAL A 4 -8.30 -23.40 0.32
CA VAL A 4 -8.66 -23.67 1.71
C VAL A 4 -8.90 -25.18 1.81
N LEU A 5 -7.99 -25.89 2.49
CA LEU A 5 -8.16 -27.30 2.80
C LEU A 5 -9.40 -27.43 3.71
N ARG A 6 -10.44 -28.09 3.19
CA ARG A 6 -11.66 -28.42 3.95
C ARG A 6 -11.67 -29.93 4.15
N PHE A 7 -11.57 -30.37 5.40
CA PHE A 7 -11.69 -31.77 5.78
C PHE A 7 -13.11 -32.05 6.28
N SER A 8 -13.59 -33.28 6.12
CA SER A 8 -14.81 -33.71 6.80
C SER A 8 -14.56 -33.75 8.31
N ARG A 9 -15.56 -33.38 9.12
CA ARG A 9 -15.43 -33.40 10.60
C ARG A 9 -15.03 -34.77 11.13
N ASN A 10 -15.48 -35.83 10.46
CA ASN A 10 -15.21 -37.22 10.84
C ASN A 10 -13.78 -37.66 10.50
N GLU A 11 -13.04 -36.85 9.73
CA GLU A 11 -11.67 -37.14 9.32
C GLU A 11 -10.66 -36.32 10.11
N LEU A 12 -11.09 -35.42 10.99
CA LEU A 12 -10.23 -34.52 11.75
C LEU A 12 -9.64 -35.24 12.96
N THR A 13 -8.33 -35.43 12.95
CA THR A 13 -7.55 -35.94 14.07
C THR A 13 -6.74 -34.82 14.70
N PHE A 14 -6.16 -35.08 15.88
CA PHE A 14 -5.31 -34.12 16.56
C PHE A 14 -4.13 -33.70 15.68
N GLU A 15 -3.49 -34.66 15.00
CA GLU A 15 -2.35 -34.45 14.10
C GLU A 15 -2.72 -33.56 12.92
N LYS A 16 -3.90 -33.78 12.33
CA LYS A 16 -4.39 -32.93 11.23
C LYS A 16 -4.63 -31.50 11.68
N PHE A 17 -5.16 -31.30 12.89
CA PHE A 17 -5.31 -29.96 13.45
C PHE A 17 -3.96 -29.31 13.75
N LEU A 18 -3.00 -30.07 14.27
CA LEU A 18 -1.63 -29.62 14.49
C LEU A 18 -0.97 -29.16 13.18
N GLU A 19 -0.96 -30.01 12.15
CA GLU A 19 -0.41 -29.70 10.83
C GLU A 19 -1.06 -28.45 10.21
N LEU A 20 -2.40 -28.38 10.25
CA LEU A 20 -3.14 -27.24 9.73
C LEU A 20 -2.79 -25.96 10.48
N THR A 21 -2.61 -26.03 11.79
CA THR A 21 -2.27 -24.86 12.62
C THR A 21 -0.85 -24.40 12.36
N LEU A 22 0.12 -25.30 12.37
CA LEU A 22 1.52 -25.02 12.02
C LEU A 22 1.63 -24.37 10.64
N LYS A 23 0.95 -24.94 9.65
CA LYS A 23 0.95 -24.39 8.30
C LYS A 23 0.40 -22.96 8.27
N ASN A 24 -0.75 -22.73 8.90
CA ASN A 24 -1.38 -21.40 8.92
C ASN A 24 -0.51 -20.35 9.63
N LEU A 25 0.10 -20.71 10.76
CA LEU A 25 0.99 -19.81 11.50
C LEU A 25 2.27 -19.52 10.72
N SER A 26 2.87 -20.53 10.08
CA SER A 26 4.04 -20.34 9.23
C SER A 26 3.73 -19.50 7.99
N ASP A 27 2.62 -19.76 7.30
CA ASP A 27 2.20 -18.98 6.14
C ASP A 27 2.05 -17.50 6.55
N TYR A 28 1.41 -17.25 7.70
CA TYR A 28 1.24 -15.91 8.25
C TYR A 28 2.58 -15.25 8.61
N PHE A 29 3.51 -15.99 9.22
CA PHE A 29 4.86 -15.49 9.52
C PHE A 29 5.62 -15.08 8.25
N SER A 30 5.59 -15.91 7.21
CA SER A 30 6.24 -15.63 5.93
C SER A 30 5.61 -14.44 5.20
N GLU A 31 4.30 -14.23 5.35
CA GLU A 31 3.62 -13.05 4.82
C GLU A 31 4.05 -11.75 5.54
N LEU A 32 4.21 -11.79 6.86
CA LEU A 32 4.75 -10.67 7.63
C LEU A 32 6.25 -10.44 7.39
N ASN A 33 6.98 -11.49 6.99
CA ASN A 33 8.43 -11.46 6.79
C ASN A 33 8.81 -12.01 5.40
N PRO A 34 8.67 -11.21 4.33
CA PRO A 34 8.94 -11.65 2.97
C PRO A 34 10.34 -12.27 2.82
N GLY A 35 10.42 -13.44 2.20
CA GLY A 35 11.67 -14.19 1.99
C GLY A 35 12.04 -15.14 3.14
N LYS A 36 11.32 -15.13 4.26
CA LYS A 36 11.51 -16.11 5.33
C LYS A 36 10.73 -17.40 5.08
N SER A 37 11.37 -18.52 5.38
CA SER A 37 10.84 -19.88 5.20
C SER A 37 10.16 -20.42 6.48
N PHE A 38 9.55 -21.61 6.37
CA PHE A 38 9.07 -22.37 7.52
C PHE A 38 10.16 -22.61 8.57
N GLU A 39 11.40 -22.88 8.14
CA GLU A 39 12.52 -23.11 9.08
C GLU A 39 12.82 -21.85 9.90
N ASN A 40 12.69 -20.68 9.28
CA ASN A 40 12.83 -19.41 10.01
C ASN A 40 11.70 -19.20 11.02
N PHE A 41 10.45 -19.52 10.65
CA PHE A 41 9.33 -19.49 11.58
C PHE A 41 9.59 -20.41 12.79
N LYS A 42 10.05 -21.63 12.53
CA LYS A 42 10.37 -22.60 13.57
C LYS A 42 11.42 -22.04 14.54
N ILE A 43 12.58 -21.64 14.04
CA ILE A 43 13.70 -21.16 14.87
C ILE A 43 13.36 -19.86 15.59
N GLU A 44 12.76 -18.89 14.88
CA GLU A 44 12.58 -17.55 15.42
C GLU A 44 11.39 -17.43 16.37
N ILE A 45 10.40 -18.32 16.23
CA ILE A 45 9.14 -18.28 16.99
C ILE A 45 8.94 -19.57 17.77
N LEU A 46 8.70 -20.71 17.10
CA LEU A 46 8.28 -21.94 17.78
C LEU A 46 9.31 -22.45 18.79
N ASP A 47 10.58 -22.53 18.42
CA ASP A 47 11.64 -23.05 19.29
C ASP A 47 11.85 -22.12 20.50
N LYS A 48 11.71 -20.80 20.30
CA LYS A 48 11.76 -19.85 21.42
C LYS A 48 10.59 -20.05 22.37
N VAL A 49 9.37 -20.10 21.82
CA VAL A 49 8.15 -20.38 22.59
C VAL A 49 8.30 -21.67 23.37
N TRP A 50 8.79 -22.73 22.73
CA TRP A 50 8.99 -24.03 23.38
C TRP A 50 9.89 -23.94 24.61
N VAL A 51 10.98 -23.17 24.52
CA VAL A 51 11.97 -23.05 25.61
C VAL A 51 11.49 -22.12 26.73
N THR A 52 10.65 -21.13 26.42
CA THR A 52 10.33 -20.03 27.34
C THR A 52 8.87 -20.00 27.82
N ASP A 53 8.02 -20.89 27.29
CA ASP A 53 6.64 -21.02 27.75
C ASP A 53 6.56 -21.42 29.23
N ASN A 54 5.56 -20.88 29.91
CA ASN A 54 5.21 -21.26 31.27
C ASN A 54 3.74 -21.73 31.26
N PRO A 55 3.47 -23.04 31.41
CA PRO A 55 2.13 -23.60 31.28
C PRO A 55 1.14 -23.13 32.34
N GLU A 56 1.60 -22.56 33.45
CA GLU A 56 0.75 -22.01 34.51
C GLU A 56 0.16 -20.63 34.14
N LEU A 57 0.70 -19.97 33.11
CA LEU A 57 0.18 -18.68 32.64
C LEU A 57 -0.93 -18.92 31.62
N GLU A 58 -2.13 -18.45 31.94
CA GLU A 58 -3.30 -18.54 31.06
C GLU A 58 -3.70 -17.19 30.46
N ASP A 59 -3.23 -16.08 31.03
CA ASP A 59 -3.48 -14.76 30.44
C ASP A 59 -2.63 -14.57 29.18
N PRO A 60 -3.23 -14.30 28.00
CA PRO A 60 -2.50 -14.14 26.74
C PRO A 60 -1.44 -13.04 26.77
N TYR A 61 -1.66 -11.98 27.54
CA TYR A 61 -0.70 -10.89 27.66
C TYR A 61 0.49 -11.30 28.54
N GLU A 62 0.26 -12.05 29.61
CA GLU A 62 1.33 -12.63 30.43
C GLU A 62 2.16 -13.66 29.65
N ILE A 63 1.52 -14.53 28.87
CA ILE A 63 2.18 -15.46 27.94
C ILE A 63 3.07 -14.69 26.96
N LEU A 64 2.59 -13.58 26.39
CA LEU A 64 3.42 -12.75 25.53
C LEU A 64 4.61 -12.13 26.28
N CYS A 65 4.41 -11.69 27.52
CA CYS A 65 5.46 -11.03 28.30
C CYS A 65 6.62 -11.95 28.68
N THR A 66 6.41 -13.28 28.78
CA THR A 66 7.51 -14.23 29.04
C THR A 66 8.39 -14.46 27.82
N LEU A 67 7.83 -14.30 26.63
CA LEU A 67 8.49 -14.58 25.36
C LEU A 67 9.27 -13.38 24.81
N LEU A 68 9.15 -12.22 25.46
CA LEU A 68 9.64 -10.94 24.97
C LEU A 68 10.61 -10.27 25.93
N SER A 69 11.62 -9.60 25.35
CA SER A 69 12.47 -8.69 26.10
C SER A 69 11.66 -7.49 26.62
N SER A 70 12.12 -6.85 27.70
CA SER A 70 11.44 -5.69 28.29
C SER A 70 11.22 -4.55 27.30
N ASP A 71 12.11 -4.38 26.32
CA ASP A 71 12.08 -3.29 25.33
C ASP A 71 11.09 -3.55 24.16
N ASP A 72 10.57 -4.77 24.06
CA ASP A 72 9.68 -5.20 22.97
C ASP A 72 8.20 -5.26 23.39
N ARG A 73 7.91 -5.14 24.69
CA ARG A 73 6.54 -5.29 25.25
C ARG A 73 5.58 -4.21 24.76
N GLU A 74 6.00 -2.94 24.72
CA GLU A 74 5.18 -1.84 24.20
C GLU A 74 4.95 -1.91 22.68
N LYS A 75 5.91 -2.48 21.95
CA LYS A 75 5.84 -2.60 20.49
C LYS A 75 4.87 -3.70 20.06
N ILE A 76 4.77 -4.78 20.85
CA ILE A 76 3.99 -5.97 20.49
C ILE A 76 2.50 -5.87 20.81
N ALA A 77 2.08 -5.08 21.79
CA ALA A 77 0.67 -4.73 21.95
C ALA A 77 0.05 -4.13 20.67
N LYS A 78 0.89 -3.58 19.78
CA LYS A 78 0.50 -3.03 18.47
C LYS A 78 0.98 -3.88 17.29
N HIS A 79 1.72 -4.97 17.53
CA HIS A 79 2.34 -5.76 16.46
C HIS A 79 1.43 -6.93 16.08
N PRO A 80 1.18 -7.19 14.78
CA PRO A 80 0.34 -8.29 14.30
C PRO A 80 0.80 -9.71 14.71
N MET A 81 1.96 -9.83 15.36
CA MET A 81 2.57 -11.11 15.77
C MET A 81 2.08 -11.61 17.13
N GLY A 82 1.48 -10.77 17.99
CA GLY A 82 1.03 -11.18 19.32
C GLY A 82 0.13 -12.42 19.30
N PRO A 83 -1.01 -12.40 18.59
CA PRO A 83 -1.89 -13.56 18.45
C PRO A 83 -1.21 -14.82 17.89
N MET A 84 -0.24 -14.66 16.98
CA MET A 84 0.52 -15.79 16.43
C MET A 84 1.39 -16.45 17.49
N VAL A 85 2.04 -15.65 18.34
CA VAL A 85 2.91 -16.14 19.41
C VAL A 85 2.08 -16.84 20.49
N VAL A 86 0.96 -16.27 20.93
CA VAL A 86 0.03 -16.91 21.86
C VAL A 86 -0.48 -18.23 21.29
N SER A 87 -0.85 -18.25 20.01
CA SER A 87 -1.26 -19.48 19.32
C SER A 87 -0.17 -20.55 19.34
N CYS A 88 1.11 -20.17 19.15
CA CYS A 88 2.24 -21.09 19.26
C CYS A 88 2.40 -21.64 20.68
N ALA A 89 2.22 -20.83 21.73
CA ALA A 89 2.35 -21.29 23.12
C ALA A 89 1.33 -22.40 23.42
N TYR A 90 0.05 -22.16 23.12
CA TYR A 90 -0.98 -23.18 23.26
C TYR A 90 -0.74 -24.40 22.36
N LEU A 91 -0.14 -24.22 21.17
CA LEU A 91 0.20 -25.34 20.30
C LEU A 91 1.26 -26.24 20.94
N VAL A 92 2.30 -25.66 21.55
CA VAL A 92 3.33 -26.41 22.27
C VAL A 92 2.71 -27.20 23.43
N ARG A 93 1.91 -26.53 24.28
CA ARG A 93 1.20 -27.18 25.39
C ARG A 93 0.30 -28.31 24.92
N ALA A 94 -0.40 -28.13 23.79
CA ALA A 94 -1.22 -29.17 23.19
C ALA A 94 -0.40 -30.41 22.80
N ILE A 95 0.77 -30.20 22.17
CA ILE A 95 1.68 -31.30 21.80
C ILE A 95 2.20 -32.03 23.04
N GLU A 96 2.60 -31.30 24.07
CA GLU A 96 3.11 -31.89 25.32
C GLU A 96 2.04 -32.69 26.06
N ALA A 97 0.83 -32.13 26.19
CA ALA A 97 -0.30 -32.82 26.78
C ALA A 97 -0.68 -34.08 25.98
N HIS A 98 -0.63 -34.02 24.64
CA HIS A 98 -0.88 -35.18 23.78
C HIS A 98 0.17 -36.27 23.98
N ARG A 99 1.46 -35.91 24.03
CA ARG A 99 2.57 -36.85 24.31
C ARG A 99 2.48 -37.50 25.68
N ALA A 100 1.86 -36.82 26.64
CA ALA A 100 1.63 -37.33 27.99
C ALA A 100 0.30 -38.09 28.15
N ASP A 101 -0.37 -38.45 27.03
CA ASP A 101 -1.68 -39.10 26.99
C ASP A 101 -2.81 -38.35 27.73
N LYS A 102 -2.65 -37.04 27.94
CA LYS A 102 -3.65 -36.16 28.56
C LYS A 102 -4.58 -35.56 27.50
N LEU A 103 -5.37 -36.43 26.85
CA LEU A 103 -6.14 -36.07 25.65
C LEU A 103 -7.08 -34.86 25.82
N ASN A 104 -7.76 -34.73 26.96
CA ASN A 104 -8.67 -33.60 27.21
C ASN A 104 -7.92 -32.26 27.24
N TYR A 105 -6.76 -32.22 27.90
CA TYR A 105 -5.90 -31.04 27.93
C TYR A 105 -5.33 -30.73 26.54
N ALA A 106 -4.88 -31.76 25.82
CA ALA A 106 -4.37 -31.61 24.46
C ALA A 106 -5.40 -30.95 23.54
N TRP A 107 -6.65 -31.41 23.58
CA TRP A 107 -7.72 -30.83 22.79
C TRP A 107 -8.12 -29.43 23.24
N SER A 108 -8.16 -29.16 24.56
CA SER A 108 -8.43 -27.82 25.09
C SER A 108 -7.41 -26.82 24.54
N TYR A 109 -6.11 -27.09 24.72
CA TYR A 109 -5.05 -26.22 24.21
C TYR A 109 -5.05 -26.11 22.69
N MET A 110 -5.39 -27.18 21.96
CA MET A 110 -5.52 -27.11 20.50
C MET A 110 -6.64 -26.15 20.07
N VAL A 111 -7.78 -26.15 20.77
CA VAL A 111 -8.88 -25.22 20.49
C VAL A 111 -8.43 -23.77 20.71
N ASP A 112 -7.74 -23.48 21.82
CA ASP A 112 -7.22 -22.15 22.11
C ASP A 112 -6.17 -21.71 21.09
N SER A 113 -5.25 -22.61 20.74
CA SER A 113 -4.27 -22.38 19.67
C SER A 113 -4.96 -22.03 18.35
N ARG A 114 -6.00 -22.77 17.95
CA ARG A 114 -6.78 -22.52 16.73
C ARG A 114 -7.52 -21.19 16.78
N TYR A 115 -8.10 -20.84 17.92
CA TYR A 115 -8.76 -19.56 18.12
C TYR A 115 -7.79 -18.40 17.86
N TRP A 116 -6.63 -18.40 18.54
CA TRP A 116 -5.62 -17.36 18.37
C TRP A 116 -4.97 -17.34 16.98
N CYS A 117 -4.82 -18.50 16.34
CA CYS A 117 -4.43 -18.60 14.93
C CYS A 117 -5.45 -17.87 14.04
N GLY A 118 -6.75 -18.07 14.29
CA GLY A 118 -7.83 -17.37 13.59
C GLY A 118 -7.75 -15.85 13.79
N VAL A 119 -7.49 -15.39 15.02
CA VAL A 119 -7.29 -13.97 15.33
C VAL A 119 -6.10 -13.40 14.54
N ALA A 120 -4.95 -14.09 14.51
CA ALA A 120 -3.78 -13.68 13.73
C ALA A 120 -4.11 -13.54 12.24
N LEU A 121 -4.79 -14.54 11.66
CA LEU A 121 -5.18 -14.54 10.26
C LEU A 121 -6.26 -13.49 9.93
N ALA A 122 -7.10 -13.11 10.88
CA ALA A 122 -8.09 -12.05 10.69
C ALA A 122 -7.43 -10.67 10.67
N SER A 123 -6.45 -10.43 11.56
CA SER A 123 -5.65 -9.20 11.59
C SER A 123 -4.96 -8.94 10.24
N ARG A 124 -4.49 -9.99 9.56
CA ARG A 124 -3.99 -9.92 8.17
C ARG A 124 -4.95 -9.21 7.22
N GLY A 125 -6.24 -9.56 7.29
CA GLY A 125 -7.26 -9.03 6.37
C GLY A 125 -7.46 -7.53 6.58
N ILE A 126 -7.41 -7.08 7.83
CA ILE A 126 -7.59 -5.69 8.23
C ILE A 126 -6.41 -4.84 7.76
N ASP A 127 -5.17 -5.28 7.99
CA ASP A 127 -3.98 -4.53 7.57
C ASP A 127 -3.87 -4.43 6.04
N SER A 128 -4.15 -5.53 5.33
CA SER A 128 -4.16 -5.52 3.86
C SER A 128 -5.22 -4.57 3.30
N ALA A 129 -6.43 -4.56 3.87
CA ALA A 129 -7.49 -3.66 3.49
C ALA A 129 -7.11 -2.19 3.78
N TYR A 130 -6.58 -1.91 4.98
CA TYR A 130 -6.14 -0.58 5.37
C TYR A 130 -5.07 -0.01 4.43
N HIS A 131 -4.05 -0.81 4.08
CA HIS A 131 -3.01 -0.39 3.16
C HIS A 131 -3.54 -0.12 1.75
N LYS A 132 -4.44 -0.97 1.23
CA LYS A 132 -5.09 -0.75 -0.07
C LYS A 132 -5.89 0.54 -0.08
N THR A 133 -6.74 0.76 0.92
CA THR A 133 -7.52 1.98 1.07
C THR A 133 -6.61 3.21 1.12
N LYS A 134 -5.54 3.18 1.92
CA LYS A 134 -4.61 4.32 2.02
C LYS A 134 -3.92 4.64 0.69
N VAL A 135 -3.56 3.63 -0.10
CA VAL A 135 -2.95 3.81 -1.42
C VAL A 135 -3.96 4.36 -2.43
N GLU A 136 -5.19 3.85 -2.42
CA GLU A 136 -6.27 4.30 -3.29
C GLU A 136 -6.67 5.75 -2.97
N THR A 137 -6.88 6.08 -1.70
CA THR A 137 -7.17 7.46 -1.27
C THR A 137 -6.03 8.41 -1.66
N ARG A 138 -4.76 8.00 -1.55
CA ARG A 138 -3.63 8.84 -2.00
C ARG A 138 -3.67 9.08 -3.51
N LYS A 139 -4.00 8.07 -4.32
CA LYS A 139 -4.13 8.20 -5.78
C LYS A 139 -5.29 9.13 -6.15
N GLU A 140 -6.43 8.99 -5.48
CA GLU A 140 -7.61 9.82 -5.72
C GLU A 140 -7.37 11.28 -5.32
N THR A 141 -6.74 11.53 -4.17
CA THR A 141 -6.37 12.87 -3.73
C THR A 141 -5.33 13.49 -4.68
N ALA A 142 -4.36 12.71 -5.16
CA ALA A 142 -3.37 13.19 -6.14
C ALA A 142 -4.03 13.55 -7.48
N LYS A 143 -4.95 12.72 -7.97
CA LYS A 143 -5.73 12.97 -9.19
C LYS A 143 -6.59 14.23 -9.04
N SER A 144 -7.34 14.34 -7.94
CA SER A 144 -8.19 15.51 -7.65
C SER A 144 -7.37 16.79 -7.57
N GLY A 145 -6.17 16.74 -6.97
CA GLY A 145 -5.24 17.87 -6.93
C GLY A 145 -4.69 18.26 -8.32
N ALA A 146 -4.40 17.27 -9.18
CA ALA A 146 -3.98 17.52 -10.56
C ALA A 146 -5.10 18.16 -11.39
N ASP A 147 -6.33 17.65 -11.28
CA ASP A 147 -7.50 18.19 -11.98
C ASP A 147 -7.83 19.62 -11.52
N ALA A 148 -7.74 19.89 -10.22
CA ALA A 148 -7.92 21.23 -9.67
C ALA A 148 -6.84 22.21 -10.18
N ARG A 149 -5.59 21.77 -10.31
CA ARG A 149 -4.51 22.58 -10.92
C ARG A 149 -4.77 22.82 -12.39
N ALA A 150 -5.15 21.80 -13.16
CA ALA A 150 -5.46 21.93 -14.59
C ALA A 150 -6.58 22.98 -14.81
N LYS A 151 -7.68 22.90 -14.04
CA LYS A 151 -8.77 23.89 -14.09
C LYS A 151 -8.31 25.32 -13.80
N LYS A 152 -7.36 25.51 -12.88
CA LYS A 152 -6.80 26.83 -12.57
C LYS A 152 -6.01 27.43 -13.74
N PHE A 153 -5.33 26.61 -14.54
CA PHE A 153 -4.56 27.07 -15.70
C PHE A 153 -5.42 27.22 -16.97
N GLU A 154 -6.66 26.74 -16.98
CA GLU A 154 -7.55 26.82 -18.14
C GLU A 154 -7.65 28.24 -18.75
N PRO A 155 -7.83 29.33 -17.96
CA PRO A 155 -7.87 30.68 -18.54
C PRO A 155 -6.58 31.08 -19.25
N LEU A 156 -5.43 30.64 -18.75
CA LEU A 156 -4.11 30.89 -19.36
C LEU A 156 -3.93 30.10 -20.64
N VAL A 157 -4.42 28.86 -20.68
CA VAL A 157 -4.44 28.01 -21.88
C VAL A 157 -5.28 28.68 -22.97
N GLN A 158 -6.50 29.11 -22.64
CA GLN A 158 -7.39 29.76 -23.58
C GLN A 158 -6.82 31.09 -24.09
N GLU A 159 -6.16 31.87 -23.24
CA GLU A 159 -5.50 33.11 -23.67
C GLU A 159 -4.30 32.84 -24.58
N ALA A 160 -3.46 31.86 -24.26
CA ALA A 160 -2.39 31.42 -25.15
C ALA A 160 -2.92 30.98 -26.51
N TYR A 161 -4.08 30.31 -26.54
CA TYR A 161 -4.75 29.90 -27.77
C TYR A 161 -5.26 31.09 -28.58
N ARG A 162 -5.92 32.04 -27.91
CA ARG A 162 -6.40 33.28 -28.53
C ARG A 162 -5.25 34.08 -29.16
N LEU A 163 -4.16 34.27 -28.41
CA LEU A 163 -2.97 34.99 -28.88
C LEU A 163 -2.29 34.31 -30.06
N THR A 164 -2.18 32.98 -30.02
CA THR A 164 -1.60 32.20 -31.12
C THR A 164 -2.38 32.38 -32.43
N ARG A 165 -3.71 32.48 -32.36
CA ARG A 165 -4.56 32.74 -33.54
C ARG A 165 -4.48 34.19 -33.98
N ALA A 166 -4.56 35.14 -33.04
CA ALA A 166 -4.59 36.57 -33.31
C ALA A 166 -3.27 37.11 -33.90
N LEU A 167 -2.13 36.59 -33.43
CA LEU A 167 -0.80 37.05 -33.83
C LEU A 167 -0.18 36.19 -34.94
N LYS A 168 -0.97 35.35 -35.59
CA LYS A 168 -0.51 34.51 -36.71
C LYS A 168 0.07 35.40 -37.82
N PRO A 169 1.34 35.23 -38.21
CA PRO A 169 1.93 36.04 -39.27
C PRO A 169 1.19 35.86 -40.61
N ALA A 170 0.74 36.97 -41.20
CA ALA A 170 -0.10 36.96 -42.41
C ALA A 170 0.57 36.32 -43.63
N THR A 171 1.91 36.44 -43.76
CA THR A 171 2.63 36.06 -44.98
C THR A 171 3.01 34.58 -45.05
N LYS A 172 3.38 33.95 -43.93
CA LYS A 172 3.88 32.55 -43.90
C LYS A 172 3.35 31.73 -42.73
N GLY A 173 2.43 32.27 -41.92
CA GLY A 173 1.98 31.63 -40.69
C GLY A 173 3.11 31.40 -39.69
N TRP A 174 2.91 30.46 -38.78
CA TRP A 174 3.91 30.11 -37.77
C TRP A 174 4.97 29.17 -38.37
N ARG A 175 6.25 29.58 -38.31
CA ARG A 175 7.38 28.73 -38.74
C ARG A 175 7.52 27.45 -37.91
N SER A 176 7.17 27.51 -36.62
CA SER A 176 7.16 26.39 -35.68
C SER A 176 6.37 26.77 -34.43
N ARG A 177 6.05 25.77 -33.59
CA ARG A 177 5.49 26.02 -32.25
C ARG A 177 6.42 26.89 -31.40
N ASN A 178 7.73 26.64 -31.42
CA ASN A 178 8.69 27.47 -30.70
C ASN A 178 8.68 28.92 -31.16
N HIS A 179 8.47 29.18 -32.46
CA HIS A 179 8.32 30.54 -32.96
C HIS A 179 7.11 31.23 -32.31
N ALA A 180 5.95 30.57 -32.27
CA ALA A 180 4.76 31.10 -31.59
C ALA A 180 4.99 31.31 -30.09
N VAL A 181 5.61 30.35 -29.39
CA VAL A 181 5.95 30.47 -27.96
C VAL A 181 6.76 31.74 -27.70
N GLN A 182 7.81 32.00 -28.48
CA GLN A 182 8.66 33.18 -28.28
C GLN A 182 7.91 34.49 -28.58
N THR A 183 6.96 34.47 -29.53
CA THR A 183 6.14 35.64 -29.86
C THR A 183 5.10 35.98 -28.79
N ILE A 184 4.41 34.98 -28.24
CA ILE A 184 3.27 35.22 -27.32
C ILE A 184 3.67 35.20 -25.84
N LYS A 185 4.87 34.71 -25.50
CA LYS A 185 5.34 34.49 -24.12
C LYS A 185 5.13 35.69 -23.22
N GLN A 186 5.53 36.90 -23.64
CA GLN A 186 5.43 38.08 -22.79
C GLN A 186 3.96 38.42 -22.47
N GLN A 187 3.08 38.39 -23.48
CA GLN A 187 1.67 38.70 -23.29
C GLN A 187 0.95 37.69 -22.39
N VAL A 188 1.35 36.41 -22.43
CA VAL A 188 0.83 35.38 -21.52
C VAL A 188 1.35 35.58 -20.09
N LEU A 189 2.61 36.02 -19.92
CA LEU A 189 3.15 36.37 -18.61
C LEU A 189 2.41 37.58 -18.00
N ASP A 190 2.15 38.60 -18.80
CA ASP A 190 1.41 39.80 -18.38
C ASP A 190 -0.01 39.42 -17.95
N PHE A 191 -0.71 38.61 -18.77
CA PHE A 191 -2.03 38.08 -18.43
C PHE A 191 -2.02 37.20 -17.16
N SER A 192 -0.96 36.41 -16.96
CA SER A 192 -0.77 35.61 -15.75
C SER A 192 -0.58 36.46 -14.51
N ALA A 193 0.11 37.60 -14.63
CA ALA A 193 0.30 38.54 -13.53
C ALA A 193 -1.01 39.25 -13.17
N GLU A 194 -1.85 39.59 -14.16
CA GLU A 194 -3.17 40.19 -13.93
C GLU A 194 -4.16 39.21 -13.27
N LYS A 195 -4.07 37.91 -13.59
CA LYS A 195 -4.93 36.85 -13.03
C LYS A 195 -4.38 36.21 -11.74
N SER A 196 -3.29 36.75 -11.18
CA SER A 196 -2.51 36.11 -10.11
C SER A 196 -3.18 36.03 -8.73
N ALA A 197 -4.42 36.51 -8.58
CA ALA A 197 -5.21 36.32 -7.37
C ALA A 197 -5.50 34.82 -7.07
N ASP A 198 -5.62 33.98 -8.11
CA ASP A 198 -6.03 32.57 -7.97
C ASP A 198 -4.97 31.52 -8.37
N VAL A 199 -3.92 31.96 -9.06
CA VAL A 199 -2.89 31.10 -9.68
C VAL A 199 -1.50 31.68 -9.41
N LYS A 200 -0.56 30.84 -8.93
CA LYS A 200 0.83 31.25 -8.77
C LYS A 200 1.38 31.72 -10.11
N PRO A 201 2.00 32.92 -10.19
CA PRO A 201 2.56 33.42 -11.45
C PRO A 201 3.55 32.43 -12.05
N LEU A 202 3.44 32.19 -13.36
CA LEU A 202 4.40 31.36 -14.07
C LEU A 202 5.75 32.07 -14.13
N SER A 203 6.83 31.36 -13.82
CA SER A 203 8.18 31.91 -13.99
C SER A 203 8.57 31.95 -15.46
N GLU A 204 9.39 32.92 -15.85
CA GLU A 204 9.94 33.06 -17.21
C GLU A 204 10.67 31.80 -17.69
N LYS A 205 11.28 31.04 -16.78
CA LYS A 205 11.98 29.79 -17.12
C LYS A 205 11.04 28.62 -17.40
N GLN A 206 9.81 28.66 -16.86
CA GLN A 206 8.83 27.57 -16.98
C GLN A 206 7.82 27.83 -18.10
N ILE A 207 7.52 29.10 -18.39
CA ILE A 207 6.47 29.49 -19.35
C ILE A 207 6.71 28.92 -20.75
N GLU A 208 7.97 28.83 -21.20
CA GLU A 208 8.28 28.33 -22.55
C GLU A 208 7.90 26.86 -22.73
N LYS A 209 8.28 26.01 -21.76
CA LYS A 209 7.94 24.59 -21.78
C LYS A 209 6.43 24.39 -21.66
N THR A 210 5.79 25.15 -20.77
CA THR A 210 4.35 25.08 -20.53
C THR A 210 3.56 25.51 -21.76
N LEU A 211 3.91 26.64 -22.39
CA LEU A 211 3.28 27.10 -23.62
C LEU A 211 3.49 26.12 -24.77
N HIS A 212 4.71 25.60 -24.94
CA HIS A 212 4.98 24.62 -25.98
C HIS A 212 4.08 23.38 -25.87
N GLU A 213 3.82 22.92 -24.64
CA GLU A 213 2.92 21.80 -24.37
C GLU A 213 1.44 22.17 -24.58
N TRP A 214 1.00 23.35 -24.14
CA TRP A 214 -0.36 23.81 -24.39
C TRP A 214 -0.65 23.93 -25.89
N LEU A 215 0.25 24.56 -26.65
CA LEU A 215 0.11 24.72 -28.10
C LEU A 215 0.18 23.40 -28.86
N LYS A 216 0.83 22.37 -28.29
CA LYS A 216 0.80 21.01 -28.83
C LYS A 216 -0.60 20.41 -28.80
N ASN A 217 -1.32 20.65 -27.71
CA ASN A 217 -2.61 20.04 -27.40
C ASN A 217 -3.79 20.90 -27.87
N MET A 218 -3.51 21.97 -28.62
CA MET A 218 -4.51 22.85 -29.21
C MET A 218 -5.31 22.10 -30.30
N PRO A 219 -6.64 22.27 -30.40
CA PRO A 219 -7.46 21.53 -31.37
C PRO A 219 -7.01 21.73 -32.83
N ASP A 220 -6.59 22.94 -33.18
CA ASP A 220 -6.12 23.38 -34.50
C ASP A 220 -4.58 23.39 -34.61
N ALA A 221 -3.87 22.69 -33.71
CA ALA A 221 -2.40 22.68 -33.69
C ALA A 221 -1.80 22.24 -35.04
N ASN A 222 -2.39 21.25 -35.70
CA ASN A 222 -1.87 20.73 -36.96
C ASN A 222 -2.03 21.72 -38.13
N GLU A 223 -3.05 22.57 -38.08
CA GLU A 223 -3.29 23.61 -39.10
C GLU A 223 -2.39 24.82 -38.89
N LEU A 224 -2.13 25.16 -37.62
CA LEU A 224 -1.28 26.30 -37.24
C LEU A 224 0.20 25.97 -37.31
N PHE A 225 0.57 24.70 -37.08
CA PHE A 225 1.94 24.22 -37.02
C PHE A 225 2.13 22.94 -37.84
N PRO A 226 1.96 23.00 -39.18
CA PRO A 226 2.10 21.83 -40.02
C PRO A 226 3.49 21.21 -39.85
N ALA A 227 3.53 19.88 -39.72
CA ALA A 227 4.80 19.16 -39.73
C ALA A 227 5.51 19.43 -41.05
N LYS A 228 6.82 19.70 -41.01
CA LYS A 228 7.61 19.80 -42.24
C LYS A 228 7.49 18.47 -42.97
N VAL A 229 6.82 18.48 -44.12
CA VAL A 229 6.89 17.40 -45.09
C VAL A 229 8.31 17.44 -45.63
N ASN A 230 9.13 16.45 -45.25
CA ASN A 230 10.45 16.24 -45.83
C ASN A 230 10.31 15.71 -47.26
#